data_AF-K4I129-F1
#
_entry.id   AF-K4I129-F1
#
_cell.length_a   1.000
_cell.length_b   1.000
_cell.length_c   1.000
_cell.angle_alpha   90.00
_cell.angle_beta   90.00
_cell.angle_gamma   90.00
#
_symmetry.space_group_name_H-M   'P 1'
#
loop_
_entity.id
_entity.type
_entity.pdbx_description
1 polymer ?
#
loop_
_entity_poly.entity_id
_entity_poly.type
_entity_poly.pdbx_seq_one_letter_code
_entity_poly.pdbx_strand_id
1 'polypeptide(L)'
;MQNRVVCLMVVMAVAMSVASASSCSTFCKDPYLNIQGEYVCCDKNPGTCPERDECPPLAQEDVRQGIRFCHYDPECHPNEKCCFDICIKQKVCKLADP
;
A
#
# COMPACT_ATOMS: atom_id res chain seq x y z
N MET A 1 -49.39 7.55 -43.76
CA MET A 1 -48.07 6.91 -43.94
C MET A 1 -47.18 7.35 -42.78
N GLN A 2 -46.76 6.38 -41.97
CA GLN A 2 -46.15 6.52 -40.66
C GLN A 2 -44.63 6.68 -40.80
N ASN A 3 -44.09 7.90 -40.75
CA ASN A 3 -42.65 8.11 -40.61
C ASN A 3 -42.29 8.36 -39.15
N ARG A 4 -42.15 7.26 -38.39
CA ARG A 4 -41.54 7.31 -37.06
C ARG A 4 -40.04 7.51 -37.22
N VAL A 5 -39.57 8.73 -37.01
CA VAL A 5 -38.15 9.00 -36.79
C VAL A 5 -37.82 8.49 -35.40
N VAL A 6 -37.33 7.25 -35.33
CA VAL A 6 -36.78 6.68 -34.09
C VAL A 6 -35.40 7.30 -33.91
N CYS A 7 -35.34 8.42 -33.20
CA CYS A 7 -34.07 8.97 -32.72
C CYS A 7 -33.50 7.98 -31.68
N LEU A 8 -32.58 7.14 -32.14
CA LEU A 8 -31.75 6.30 -31.28
C LEU A 8 -30.92 7.21 -30.36
N MET A 9 -31.40 7.40 -29.13
CA MET A 9 -30.60 7.97 -28.05
C MET A 9 -29.52 6.95 -27.69
N VAL A 10 -28.34 7.06 -28.31
CA VAL A 10 -27.16 6.33 -27.87
C VAL A 10 -26.68 7.02 -26.59
N VAL A 11 -27.18 6.56 -25.45
CA VAL A 11 -26.68 6.99 -24.14
C VAL A 11 -25.31 6.36 -23.98
N MET A 12 -24.25 7.07 -24.38
CA MET A 12 -22.90 6.70 -23.96
C MET A 12 -22.81 6.99 -22.46
N ALA A 13 -23.12 5.98 -21.65
CA ALA A 13 -22.75 5.97 -20.26
C ALA A 13 -21.22 5.90 -20.20
N VAL A 14 -20.57 7.06 -20.17
CA VAL A 14 -19.15 7.15 -19.84
C VAL A 14 -19.07 6.77 -18.36
N ALA A 15 -18.85 5.49 -18.10
CA ALA A 15 -18.46 5.03 -16.78
C ALA A 15 -17.11 5.70 -16.49
N MET A 16 -17.13 6.87 -15.85
CA MET A 16 -15.96 7.45 -15.24
C MET A 16 -15.63 6.55 -14.04
N SER A 17 -14.86 5.49 -14.30
CA SER A 17 -14.15 4.80 -13.25
C SER A 17 -13.24 5.86 -12.62
N VAL A 18 -13.69 6.45 -11.52
CA VAL A 18 -12.81 7.11 -10.56
C VAL A 18 -11.90 6.01 -10.04
N ALA A 19 -10.84 5.71 -10.79
CA ALA A 19 -9.68 5.09 -10.21
C ALA A 19 -9.30 6.06 -9.09
N SER A 20 -9.57 5.67 -7.85
CA SER A 20 -9.05 6.35 -6.68
C SER A 20 -7.53 6.25 -6.81
N ALA A 21 -6.95 7.19 -7.55
CA ALA A 21 -5.53 7.38 -7.62
C ALA A 21 -5.17 7.90 -6.24
N SER A 22 -4.94 6.97 -5.30
CA SER A 22 -4.18 7.26 -4.11
C SER A 22 -2.90 7.91 -4.61
N SER A 23 -2.78 9.22 -4.46
CA SER A 23 -1.60 9.94 -4.93
C SER A 23 -0.42 9.35 -4.20
N CYS A 24 0.48 8.72 -4.93
CA CYS A 24 1.64 8.13 -4.29
C CYS A 24 2.54 9.22 -3.75
N SER A 25 2.77 9.24 -2.43
CA SER A 25 3.64 10.23 -1.80
C SER A 25 5.12 9.90 -2.01
N THR A 26 5.47 8.61 -2.04
CA THR A 26 6.85 8.14 -2.13
C THR A 26 6.98 7.00 -3.12
N PHE A 27 7.89 7.15 -4.09
CA PHE A 27 8.26 6.10 -5.04
C PHE A 27 9.61 5.50 -4.66
N CYS A 28 9.65 4.17 -4.51
CA CYS A 28 10.87 3.42 -4.19
C CYS A 28 11.23 2.49 -5.34
N LYS A 29 12.51 2.12 -5.46
CA LYS A 29 12.91 1.06 -6.40
C LYS A 29 12.17 -0.22 -6.05
N ASP A 30 11.67 -0.91 -7.07
CA ASP A 30 11.02 -2.19 -6.87
C ASP A 30 12.07 -3.25 -6.46
N PRO A 31 11.96 -3.87 -5.27
CA PRO A 31 12.89 -4.88 -4.81
C PRO A 31 12.70 -6.25 -5.49
N TYR A 32 11.57 -6.49 -6.15
CA TYR A 32 11.24 -7.73 -6.84
C TYR A 32 11.62 -7.68 -8.31
N LEU A 33 11.47 -6.52 -8.93
CA LEU A 33 11.85 -6.28 -10.32
C LEU A 33 13.28 -5.75 -10.35
N ASN A 34 14.25 -6.64 -10.64
CA ASN A 34 15.66 -6.26 -10.80
C ASN A 34 15.92 -5.54 -12.14
N ILE A 35 15.07 -4.58 -12.47
CA ILE A 35 15.08 -3.79 -13.71
C ILE A 35 15.42 -2.36 -13.33
N GLN A 36 16.44 -1.79 -13.99
CA GLN A 36 16.81 -0.40 -13.74
C GLN A 36 15.69 0.55 -14.22
N GLY A 37 15.25 1.43 -13.33
CA GLY A 37 14.27 2.48 -13.64
C GLY A 37 12.82 2.14 -13.28
N GLU A 38 12.54 0.94 -12.78
CA GLU A 38 11.22 0.58 -12.24
C GLU A 38 11.07 1.07 -10.80
N TYR A 39 10.00 1.84 -10.55
CA TYR A 39 9.65 2.37 -9.25
C TYR A 39 8.22 2.00 -8.89
N VAL A 40 8.02 1.63 -7.64
CA VAL A 40 6.74 1.26 -7.05
C VAL A 40 6.35 2.29 -5.99
N CYS A 41 5.05 2.47 -5.79
CA CYS A 41 4.57 3.27 -4.68
C CYS A 41 4.81 2.56 -3.35
N CYS A 42 5.72 3.09 -2.52
CA CYS A 42 6.13 2.40 -1.30
C CYS A 42 5.36 2.83 -0.04
N ASP A 43 4.87 4.07 0.01
CA ASP A 43 4.18 4.63 1.18
C ASP A 43 2.72 4.95 0.84
N LYS A 44 1.91 3.91 0.67
CA LYS A 44 0.50 4.04 0.25
C LYS A 44 -0.48 4.10 1.42
N ASN A 45 -0.16 3.48 2.56
CA ASN A 45 -1.10 3.36 3.67
C ASN A 45 -1.05 4.64 4.53
N PRO A 46 -2.20 5.09 5.06
CA PRO A 46 -2.28 6.31 5.88
C PRO A 46 -1.54 6.15 7.21
N GLY A 47 -1.28 7.29 7.86
CA GLY A 47 -0.60 7.35 9.15
C GLY A 47 0.93 7.34 9.04
N THR A 48 1.59 7.18 10.18
CA THR A 48 3.06 7.13 10.29
C THR A 48 3.53 5.86 10.97
N CYS A 49 4.80 5.53 10.76
CA CYS A 49 5.42 4.40 11.47
C CYS A 49 5.50 4.70 12.97
N PRO A 50 5.09 3.77 13.84
CA PRO A 50 5.21 3.97 15.27
C PRO A 50 6.66 4.02 15.71
N GLU A 51 6.99 5.00 16.53
CA GLU A 51 8.32 5.15 17.12
C GLU A 51 8.53 4.09 18.21
N ARG A 52 9.75 3.56 18.26
CA ARG A 52 10.18 2.62 19.29
C ARG A 52 11.65 2.83 19.55
N ASP A 53 11.97 3.28 20.75
CA ASP A 53 13.35 3.55 21.15
C ASP A 53 14.02 2.35 21.84
N GLU A 54 13.21 1.46 22.44
CA GLU A 54 13.72 0.35 23.25
C GLU A 54 13.17 -1.01 22.83
N CYS A 55 14.06 -2.01 22.87
CA CYS A 55 13.70 -3.40 22.62
C CYS A 55 13.22 -4.08 23.89
N PRO A 56 12.24 -5.00 23.79
CA PRO A 56 11.77 -5.69 24.97
C PRO A 56 12.91 -6.59 25.50
N PRO A 57 12.97 -6.85 26.82
CA PRO A 57 13.92 -7.79 27.38
C PRO A 57 13.81 -9.14 26.66
N LEU A 58 14.95 -9.75 26.36
CA LEU A 58 15.15 -10.86 25.42
C LEU A 58 14.18 -12.05 25.63
N ALA A 59 12.98 -11.98 25.05
CA ALA A 59 12.15 -13.14 24.70
C ALA A 59 12.30 -13.38 23.19
N GLN A 60 13.52 -13.67 22.74
CA GLN A 60 13.90 -13.61 21.32
C GLN A 60 13.27 -14.69 20.43
N GLU A 61 12.72 -15.76 21.02
CA GLU A 61 12.18 -16.87 20.24
C GLU A 61 10.68 -16.70 19.96
N ASP A 62 9.87 -16.43 20.98
CA ASP A 62 8.41 -16.30 20.82
C ASP A 62 7.99 -15.02 20.09
N VAL A 63 8.75 -13.93 20.23
CA VAL A 63 8.46 -12.64 19.57
C VAL A 63 8.56 -12.74 18.04
N ARG A 64 9.29 -13.74 17.50
CA ARG A 64 9.45 -13.91 16.06
C ARG A 64 8.30 -14.64 15.40
N GLN A 65 7.54 -15.43 16.15
CA GLN A 65 6.35 -16.11 15.66
C GLN A 65 5.22 -15.09 15.48
N GLY A 66 5.04 -14.62 14.24
CA GLY A 66 4.02 -13.64 13.89
C GLY A 66 4.56 -12.34 13.29
N ILE A 67 5.88 -12.17 13.21
CA ILE A 67 6.47 -11.05 12.47
C ILE A 67 6.14 -11.21 10.98
N ARG A 68 5.53 -10.18 10.41
CA ARG A 68 5.30 -10.06 8.97
C ARG A 68 6.31 -9.11 8.37
N PHE A 69 7.30 -9.65 7.68
CA PHE A 69 8.27 -8.87 6.92
C PHE A 69 7.60 -8.24 5.69
N CYS A 70 8.13 -7.10 5.26
CA CYS A 70 7.62 -6.36 4.11
C CYS A 70 8.73 -5.53 3.47
N HIS A 71 8.52 -5.08 2.24
CA HIS A 71 9.35 -4.04 1.62
C HIS A 71 8.64 -2.68 1.55
N TYR A 72 7.32 -2.68 1.32
CA TYR A 72 6.48 -1.49 1.23
C TYR A 72 5.04 -1.70 1.77
N ASP A 73 4.34 -0.58 2.03
CA ASP A 73 3.01 -0.53 2.66
C ASP A 73 1.95 -1.44 2.02
N PRO A 74 1.84 -1.55 0.67
CA PRO A 74 0.88 -2.46 0.04
C PRO A 74 0.96 -3.95 0.43
N GLU A 75 2.05 -4.42 1.03
CA GLU A 75 2.18 -5.79 1.54
C GLU A 75 1.54 -5.97 2.93
N CYS A 76 1.27 -4.86 3.61
CA CYS A 76 0.68 -4.80 4.95
C CYS A 76 -0.84 -4.58 4.89
N HIS A 77 -1.53 -4.74 6.02
CA HIS A 77 -2.96 -4.42 6.08
C HIS A 77 -3.19 -2.91 5.87
N PRO A 78 -4.39 -2.47 5.45
CA PRO A 78 -4.66 -1.06 5.14
C PRO A 78 -4.39 -0.06 6.27
N ASN A 79 -4.41 -0.51 7.53
CA ASN A 79 -4.12 0.27 8.74
C ASN A 79 -2.70 0.05 9.29
N GLU A 80 -1.84 -0.66 8.54
CA GLU A 80 -0.46 -0.94 8.89
C GLU A 80 0.48 -0.23 7.91
N LYS A 81 1.71 0.03 8.38
CA LYS A 81 2.81 0.54 7.55
C LYS A 81 4.01 -0.39 7.60
N CYS A 82 4.80 -0.35 6.54
CA CYS A 82 6.01 -1.15 6.41
C CYS A 82 7.21 -0.40 7.01
N CYS A 83 7.45 -0.66 8.30
CA CYS A 83 8.33 0.15 9.13
C CYS A 83 9.60 -0.58 9.50
N PHE A 84 10.73 0.13 9.55
CA PHE A 84 11.96 -0.45 10.08
C PHE A 84 11.80 -0.71 11.58
N ASP A 85 12.08 -1.95 12.00
CA ASP A 85 12.09 -2.31 13.41
C ASP A 85 13.53 -2.37 13.93
N ILE A 86 13.84 -1.54 14.93
CA ILE A 86 15.19 -1.45 15.50
C ILE A 86 15.64 -2.71 16.24
N CYS A 87 14.72 -3.57 16.65
CA CYS A 87 15.02 -4.80 17.39
C CYS A 87 15.24 -5.97 16.44
N ILE A 88 14.50 -6.01 15.33
CA ILE A 88 14.60 -7.05 14.30
C ILE A 88 15.62 -6.68 13.22
N LYS A 89 15.98 -5.39 13.10
CA LYS A 89 16.86 -4.82 12.07
C LYS A 89 16.35 -5.05 10.64
N GLN A 90 15.04 -5.19 10.47
CA GLN A 90 14.38 -5.36 9.17
C GLN A 90 13.06 -4.57 9.14
N LYS A 91 12.50 -4.39 7.94
CA LYS A 91 11.17 -3.82 7.78
C LYS A 91 10.08 -4.86 8.07
N VAL A 92 9.09 -4.46 8.84
CA VAL A 92 7.95 -5.31 9.25
C VAL A 92 6.66 -4.49 9.24
N CYS A 93 5.53 -5.16 9.01
CA CYS A 93 4.22 -4.54 9.10
C CYS A 93 3.92 -4.19 10.57
N LYS A 94 3.65 -2.92 10.84
CA LYS A 94 3.25 -2.41 12.15
C LYS A 94 1.96 -1.61 12.03
N LEU A 95 1.12 -1.63 13.05
CA LEU A 95 -0.04 -0.74 13.12
C LEU A 95 0.43 0.72 12.98
N ALA A 96 -0.23 1.48 12.12
CA ALA A 96 0.12 2.88 11.89
C ALA A 96 -0.34 3.75 13.07
N ASP A 97 0.49 4.74 13.42
CA ASP A 97 0.03 5.86 14.24
C ASP A 97 -0.84 6.80 13.38
N PRO A 98 -1.90 7.39 13.96
CA PRO A 98 -2.85 8.23 13.23
C PRO A 98 -2.25 9.51 12.64
#